data_AF-A0A0U5GX70-F1
#
_entry.id   AF-A0A0U5GX70-F1
#
_cell.length_a   1.000
_cell.length_b   1.000
_cell.length_c   1.000
_cell.angle_alpha   90.00
_cell.angle_beta   90.00
_cell.angle_gamma   90.00
#
_symmetry.space_group_name_H-M   'P 1'
#
loop_
_entity.id
_entity.type
_entity.pdbx_description
1 polymer ?
#
loop_
_entity_poly.entity_id
_entity_poly.type
_entity_poly.pdbx_seq_one_letter_code
_entity_poly.pdbx_strand_id
1 'polypeptide(L)'
;MGMEILKRLVAEANRLNPSRHTCVGGVIHLDHPYHDITSMVGIHYQGLVNTVEKVTSYFPDKPHIQDECGLHAPTRGVYTTQPGRNSEFSTISGLMPSFANMTKVPALGSGDLVARDNISSILTDVFLDSATTGGCIWTGMDYHGEPVPTAWPSVISAYGAGHLIGLPKDCYLLVRCIFKRDEPLVHAFPHWTWPGKEGERIPFRVYSNCPSVQVLVIGQTIIDQRAVESPQRTSQKGFYIPGRTTGSWPQLRRRSRGRAPSSHCRKTAPAATAG
;
A
#
# COMPACT_ATOMS: atom_id res chain seq x y z
N MET A 1 16.29 -30.34 4.68
CA MET A 1 17.41 -29.83 5.52
C MET A 1 16.99 -28.72 6.48
N GLY A 2 16.08 -27.79 6.12
CA GLY A 2 15.66 -26.70 7.01
C GLY A 2 14.77 -27.09 8.20
N MET A 3 13.97 -28.16 8.09
CA MET A 3 12.98 -28.55 9.12
C MET A 3 13.57 -28.81 10.50
N GLU A 4 14.65 -29.58 10.60
CA GLU A 4 15.28 -29.90 11.90
C GLU A 4 15.92 -28.66 12.53
N ILE A 5 16.41 -27.72 11.71
CA ILE A 5 16.89 -26.42 12.18
C ILE A 5 15.72 -25.63 12.75
N LEU A 6 14.59 -25.55 12.03
CA LEU A 6 13.41 -24.83 12.51
C LEU A 6 12.88 -25.42 13.83
N LYS A 7 12.77 -26.75 13.94
CA LYS A 7 12.36 -27.42 15.19
C LYS A 7 13.26 -27.02 16.37
N ARG A 8 14.58 -27.04 16.17
CA ARG A 8 15.55 -26.64 17.21
C ARG A 8 15.39 -25.16 17.59
N LEU A 9 15.22 -24.27 16.61
CA LEU A 9 15.02 -22.84 16.86
C LEU A 9 13.72 -22.57 17.61
N VAL A 10 12.62 -23.23 17.24
CA VAL A 10 11.33 -23.09 17.92
C VAL A 10 11.39 -23.65 19.34
N ALA A 11 12.03 -24.81 19.55
CA ALA A 11 12.22 -25.38 20.88
C ALA A 11 13.01 -24.42 21.78
N GLU A 12 14.08 -23.81 21.27
CA GLU A 12 14.89 -22.85 22.02
C GLU A 12 14.13 -21.55 22.31
N ALA A 13 13.39 -21.01 21.34
CA ALA A 13 12.55 -19.83 21.53
C ALA A 13 11.49 -20.07 22.62
N ASN A 14 10.82 -21.22 22.59
CA ASN A 14 9.82 -21.60 23.59
C ASN A 14 10.44 -21.87 24.97
N ARG A 15 11.65 -22.43 25.03
CA ARG A 15 12.40 -22.63 26.29
C ARG A 15 12.70 -21.29 26.97
N LEU A 16 13.05 -20.27 26.20
CA LEU A 16 13.38 -18.93 26.70
C LEU A 16 12.13 -18.09 27.02
N ASN A 17 11.09 -18.17 26.18
CA ASN A 17 9.87 -17.39 26.36
C ASN A 17 8.65 -18.09 25.70
N PRO A 18 7.95 -18.97 26.44
CA PRO A 18 6.80 -19.69 25.90
C PRO A 18 5.54 -18.83 25.73
N SER A 19 5.55 -17.58 26.21
CA SER A 19 4.39 -16.68 26.12
C SER A 19 4.22 -16.00 24.76
N ARG A 20 5.15 -16.21 23.82
CA ARG A 20 5.16 -15.57 22.49
C ARG A 20 4.99 -16.59 21.38
N HIS A 21 4.25 -16.18 20.35
CA HIS A 21 4.13 -16.98 19.15
C HIS A 21 5.47 -17.08 18.41
N THR A 22 5.76 -18.28 17.92
CA THR A 22 6.75 -18.51 16.88
C THR A 22 6.08 -18.46 15.51
N CYS A 23 6.78 -17.88 14.54
CA CYS A 23 6.36 -17.74 13.15
C CYS A 23 7.59 -17.91 12.26
N VAL A 24 7.39 -18.47 11.07
CA VAL A 24 8.36 -18.45 9.98
C VAL A 24 7.74 -17.69 8.81
N GLY A 25 8.48 -16.76 8.26
CA GLY A 25 8.09 -15.95 7.11
C GLY A 25 8.92 -16.27 5.88
N GLY A 26 8.45 -15.83 4.73
CA GLY A 26 9.10 -16.03 3.43
C GLY A 26 8.28 -16.83 2.45
N VAL A 27 8.80 -16.92 1.22
CA VAL A 27 8.18 -17.65 0.10
C VAL A 27 8.35 -19.16 0.32
N ILE A 28 7.44 -19.74 1.10
CA ILE A 28 7.45 -21.13 1.53
C ILE A 28 6.25 -21.87 0.93
N HIS A 29 6.52 -23.06 0.39
CA HIS A 29 5.51 -23.98 -0.10
C HIS A 29 4.46 -24.31 0.96
N LEU A 30 3.19 -24.06 0.62
CA LEU A 30 2.04 -24.25 1.52
C LEU A 30 1.80 -25.71 1.92
N ASP A 31 2.20 -26.65 1.07
CA ASP A 31 2.11 -28.10 1.29
C ASP A 31 3.32 -28.66 2.07
N HIS A 32 4.29 -27.81 2.43
CA HIS A 32 5.43 -28.23 3.22
C HIS A 32 5.12 -28.14 4.73
N PRO A 33 5.54 -29.13 5.54
CA PRO A 33 5.27 -29.17 6.99
C PRO A 33 5.98 -28.08 7.84
N TYR A 34 6.54 -27.03 7.24
CA TYR A 34 7.18 -25.95 8.01
C TYR A 34 6.20 -25.24 8.94
N HIS A 35 4.98 -25.01 8.44
CA HIS A 35 3.90 -24.36 9.19
C HIS A 35 3.35 -25.21 10.33
N ASP A 36 3.62 -26.52 10.36
CA ASP A 36 3.24 -27.39 11.49
C ASP A 36 4.07 -27.11 12.74
N ILE A 37 5.34 -26.71 12.56
CA ILE A 37 6.30 -26.52 13.65
C ILE A 37 6.01 -25.22 14.44
N THR A 38 5.57 -24.17 13.76
CA THR A 38 5.34 -22.86 14.38
C THR A 38 3.92 -22.72 14.94
N SER A 39 3.77 -21.90 15.96
CA SER A 39 2.45 -21.64 16.58
C SER A 39 1.55 -20.69 15.76
N MET A 40 2.14 -19.97 14.80
CA MET A 40 1.49 -19.03 13.90
C MET A 40 2.00 -19.28 12.47
N VAL A 41 1.14 -19.03 11.49
CA VAL A 41 1.44 -19.19 10.07
C VAL A 41 1.76 -17.82 9.47
N GLY A 42 3.00 -17.64 9.01
CA GLY A 42 3.41 -16.49 8.20
C GLY A 42 3.04 -16.73 6.74
N ILE A 43 2.36 -15.75 6.12
CA ILE A 43 1.97 -15.80 4.72
C ILE A 43 2.60 -14.65 3.93
N HIS A 44 3.56 -14.98 3.07
CA HIS A 44 4.39 -14.00 2.40
C HIS A 44 3.81 -13.67 1.01
N TYR A 45 3.51 -12.41 0.74
CA TYR A 45 2.98 -11.92 -0.54
C TYR A 45 1.70 -12.58 -1.07
N GLN A 46 0.96 -13.33 -0.25
CA GLN A 46 -0.25 -14.03 -0.70
C GLN A 46 -1.39 -13.07 -1.08
N GLY A 47 -1.41 -11.86 -0.51
CA GLY A 47 -2.28 -10.77 -0.99
C GLY A 47 -1.99 -10.33 -2.43
N LEU A 48 -0.75 -10.48 -2.92
CA LEU A 48 -0.36 -10.10 -4.29
C LEU A 48 -0.86 -11.09 -5.34
N VAL A 49 -1.03 -12.36 -4.97
CA VAL A 49 -1.47 -13.44 -5.87
C VAL A 49 -2.88 -13.96 -5.58
N ASN A 50 -3.60 -13.25 -4.69
CA ASN A 50 -5.00 -13.50 -4.34
C ASN A 50 -5.26 -14.90 -3.76
N THR A 51 -4.40 -15.36 -2.85
CA THR A 51 -4.42 -16.72 -2.28
C THR A 51 -4.61 -16.76 -0.77
N VAL A 52 -4.84 -15.62 -0.11
CA VAL A 52 -4.93 -15.52 1.36
C VAL A 52 -5.92 -16.53 1.93
N GLU A 53 -7.15 -16.56 1.42
CA GLU A 53 -8.20 -17.50 1.86
C GLU A 53 -7.76 -18.97 1.71
N LYS A 54 -7.20 -19.31 0.54
CA LYS A 54 -6.66 -20.65 0.27
C LYS A 54 -5.61 -21.02 1.31
N VAL A 55 -4.65 -20.15 1.60
CA VAL A 55 -3.59 -20.41 2.59
C VAL A 55 -4.19 -20.63 3.98
N THR A 56 -5.13 -19.76 4.39
CA THR A 56 -5.75 -19.86 5.71
C THR A 56 -6.55 -21.15 5.92
N SER A 57 -7.04 -21.77 4.84
CA SER A 57 -7.75 -23.06 4.89
C SER A 57 -6.86 -24.28 5.17
N TYR A 58 -5.54 -24.19 4.95
CA TYR A 58 -4.62 -25.32 5.23
C TYR A 58 -4.36 -25.48 6.73
N PHE A 59 -4.41 -24.38 7.49
CA PHE A 59 -4.11 -24.36 8.91
C PHE A 59 -5.21 -23.63 9.71
N PRO A 60 -6.48 -24.03 9.59
CA PRO A 60 -7.62 -23.25 10.09
C PRO A 60 -7.59 -23.01 11.60
N ASP A 61 -6.91 -23.86 12.36
CA ASP A 61 -6.80 -23.79 13.82
C ASP A 61 -5.65 -22.89 14.31
N LYS A 62 -4.84 -22.33 13.39
CA LYS A 62 -3.70 -21.46 13.73
C LYS A 62 -3.98 -20.00 13.37
N PRO A 63 -3.47 -19.03 14.15
CA PRO A 63 -3.47 -17.64 13.71
C PRO A 63 -2.56 -17.47 12.49
N HIS A 64 -2.98 -16.59 11.58
CA HIS A 64 -2.22 -16.25 10.37
C HIS A 64 -1.79 -14.78 10.42
N ILE A 65 -0.61 -14.48 9.90
CA ILE A 65 -0.12 -13.11 9.71
C ILE A 65 0.48 -12.99 8.32
N GLN A 66 0.20 -11.89 7.62
CA GLN A 66 0.96 -11.58 6.41
C GLN A 66 2.33 -11.07 6.82
N ASP A 67 3.32 -11.96 6.90
CA ASP A 67 4.66 -11.62 7.39
C ASP A 67 5.36 -10.60 6.48
N GLU A 68 4.95 -10.53 5.21
CA GLU A 68 5.35 -9.48 4.28
C GLU A 68 4.27 -9.21 3.22
N CYS A 69 3.92 -7.94 3.02
CA CYS A 69 3.02 -7.48 1.97
C CYS A 69 3.48 -6.14 1.39
N GLY A 70 3.00 -5.73 0.21
CA GLY A 70 3.31 -4.40 -0.35
C GLY A 70 4.07 -4.43 -1.67
N LEU A 71 5.34 -4.01 -1.67
CA LEU A 71 6.17 -3.78 -2.87
C LEU A 71 5.74 -2.57 -3.71
N HIS A 72 5.38 -1.47 -3.07
CA HIS A 72 4.86 -0.30 -3.78
C HIS A 72 5.93 0.42 -4.63
N ALA A 73 7.17 0.48 -4.12
CA ALA A 73 8.31 1.16 -4.74
C ALA A 73 8.08 2.61 -5.27
N PRO A 74 7.37 3.51 -4.55
CA PRO A 74 7.20 4.89 -4.97
C PRO A 74 8.44 5.76 -4.68
N THR A 75 8.66 6.76 -5.52
CA THR A 75 9.56 7.89 -5.22
C THR A 75 8.73 9.09 -4.79
N ARG A 76 9.06 9.67 -3.63
CA ARG A 76 8.32 10.81 -3.06
C ARG A 76 8.20 11.96 -4.06
N GLY A 77 6.97 12.37 -4.36
CA GLY A 77 6.69 13.50 -5.24
C GLY A 77 6.88 13.21 -6.74
N VAL A 78 7.06 11.94 -7.13
CA VAL A 78 7.13 11.53 -8.53
C VAL A 78 5.82 10.88 -8.95
N TYR A 79 5.22 11.41 -10.02
CA TYR A 79 3.86 11.07 -10.45
C TYR A 79 3.81 10.80 -11.95
N THR A 80 4.34 9.65 -12.36
CA THR A 80 4.35 9.16 -13.75
C THR A 80 3.67 7.80 -13.85
N THR A 81 3.09 7.52 -15.01
CA THR A 81 2.56 6.19 -15.37
C THR A 81 3.50 5.44 -16.30
N GLN A 82 4.72 5.95 -16.53
CA GLN A 82 5.73 5.28 -17.34
C GLN A 82 6.20 3.98 -16.65
N PRO A 83 6.16 2.84 -17.35
CA PRO A 83 6.78 1.61 -16.86
C PRO A 83 8.28 1.80 -16.57
N GLY A 84 8.81 1.03 -15.63
CA GLY A 84 10.21 1.04 -15.23
C GLY A 84 10.62 2.24 -14.36
N ARG A 85 9.69 3.14 -14.02
CA ARG A 85 9.98 4.32 -13.21
C ARG A 85 9.17 4.35 -11.92
N ASN A 86 9.90 4.39 -10.81
CA ASN A 86 9.33 4.50 -9.46
C ASN A 86 8.48 5.77 -9.31
N SER A 87 7.25 5.60 -8.85
CA SER A 87 6.20 6.61 -8.88
C SER A 87 5.07 6.24 -7.91
N GLU A 88 4.34 7.23 -7.40
CA GLU A 88 3.14 7.01 -6.58
C GLU A 88 1.98 6.39 -7.40
N PHE A 89 2.11 6.37 -8.73
CA PHE A 89 1.20 5.67 -9.64
C PHE A 89 1.74 4.34 -10.15
N SER A 90 2.90 3.90 -9.67
CA SER A 90 3.50 2.64 -10.05
C SER A 90 2.57 1.47 -9.79
N THR A 91 2.63 0.51 -10.70
CA THR A 91 2.06 -0.81 -10.53
C THR A 91 3.18 -1.83 -10.51
N ILE A 92 2.92 -3.01 -9.95
CA ILE A 92 3.98 -4.00 -9.77
C ILE A 92 4.51 -4.47 -11.12
N SER A 93 3.61 -4.80 -12.05
CA SER A 93 3.96 -5.21 -13.41
C SER A 93 4.73 -4.14 -14.18
N GLY A 94 4.44 -2.86 -13.93
CA GLY A 94 5.15 -1.74 -14.52
C GLY A 94 6.57 -1.59 -14.01
N LEU A 95 6.83 -1.90 -12.73
CA LEU A 95 8.14 -1.75 -12.10
C LEU A 95 9.00 -3.01 -12.21
N MET A 96 8.39 -4.17 -12.10
CA MET A 96 9.04 -5.47 -12.11
C MET A 96 8.31 -6.34 -13.14
N PRO A 97 8.67 -6.26 -14.43
CA PRO A 97 8.01 -7.08 -15.45
C PRO A 97 8.14 -8.59 -15.19
N SER A 98 9.25 -9.01 -14.57
CA SER A 98 9.46 -10.39 -14.10
C SER A 98 8.48 -10.81 -13.00
N PHE A 99 7.81 -9.87 -12.33
CA PHE A 99 6.81 -10.14 -11.32
C PHE A 99 5.55 -10.79 -11.89
N ALA A 100 5.31 -10.69 -13.21
CA ALA A 100 4.31 -11.53 -13.86
C ALA A 100 4.61 -13.03 -13.71
N ASN A 101 5.85 -13.41 -13.39
CA ASN A 101 6.23 -14.80 -13.08
C ASN A 101 6.03 -15.16 -11.60
N MET A 102 5.58 -14.25 -10.71
CA MET A 102 5.23 -14.63 -9.34
C MET A 102 4.07 -15.62 -9.29
N THR A 103 3.17 -15.55 -10.29
CA THR A 103 2.11 -16.56 -10.48
C THR A 103 2.65 -17.94 -10.83
N LYS A 104 3.95 -18.04 -11.15
CA LYS A 104 4.65 -19.29 -11.45
C LYS A 104 5.59 -19.72 -10.34
N VAL A 105 5.67 -18.98 -9.24
CA VAL A 105 6.51 -19.34 -8.08
C VAL A 105 5.75 -20.40 -7.29
N PRO A 106 6.19 -21.68 -7.30
CA PRO A 106 5.41 -22.77 -6.72
C PRO A 106 5.17 -22.62 -5.21
N ALA A 107 6.09 -21.93 -4.53
CA ALA A 107 5.98 -21.61 -3.11
C ALA A 107 4.93 -20.54 -2.77
N LEU A 108 4.50 -19.71 -3.74
CA LEU A 108 3.36 -18.80 -3.55
C LEU A 108 2.01 -19.50 -3.85
N GLY A 109 2.06 -20.72 -4.37
CA GLY A 109 0.90 -21.55 -4.61
C GLY A 109 1.02 -22.35 -5.91
N SER A 110 0.23 -23.41 -6.01
CA SER A 110 0.02 -24.19 -7.23
C SER A 110 -1.30 -23.81 -7.91
N GLY A 111 -1.31 -23.82 -9.25
CA GLY A 111 -2.48 -23.54 -10.09
C GLY A 111 -2.46 -22.14 -10.74
N ASP A 112 -3.63 -21.71 -11.25
CA ASP A 112 -3.81 -20.39 -11.89
C ASP A 112 -3.82 -19.27 -10.85
N LEU A 113 -2.63 -18.83 -10.44
CA LEU A 113 -2.46 -17.66 -9.57
C LEU A 113 -2.82 -16.38 -10.32
N VAL A 114 -3.55 -15.48 -9.64
CA VAL A 114 -3.97 -14.19 -10.21
C VAL A 114 -3.15 -13.07 -9.57
N ALA A 115 -2.17 -12.56 -10.32
CA ALA A 115 -1.39 -11.40 -9.88
C ALA A 115 -2.27 -10.14 -9.84
N ARG A 116 -2.19 -9.42 -8.73
CA ARG A 116 -2.82 -8.12 -8.52
C ARG A 116 -1.78 -7.03 -8.71
N ASP A 117 -2.15 -5.97 -9.43
CA ASP A 117 -1.19 -4.96 -9.90
C ASP A 117 -1.23 -3.65 -9.08
N ASN A 118 -2.38 -3.35 -8.47
CA ASN A 118 -2.60 -2.14 -7.69
C ASN A 118 -2.22 -2.37 -6.22
N ILE A 119 -0.98 -2.02 -5.86
CA ILE A 119 -0.43 -2.22 -4.50
C ILE A 119 -1.28 -1.54 -3.43
N SER A 120 -1.79 -0.34 -3.71
CA SER A 120 -2.68 0.35 -2.79
C SER A 120 -3.86 -0.57 -2.47
N SER A 121 -4.57 -1.08 -3.48
CA SER A 121 -5.75 -1.93 -3.26
C SER A 121 -5.40 -3.19 -2.49
N ILE A 122 -4.25 -3.79 -2.80
CA ILE A 122 -3.78 -4.99 -2.10
C ILE A 122 -3.53 -4.69 -0.63
N LEU A 123 -2.80 -3.62 -0.31
CA LEU A 123 -2.55 -3.24 1.09
C LEU A 123 -3.85 -2.97 1.84
N THR A 124 -4.85 -2.35 1.20
CA THR A 124 -6.15 -2.15 1.85
C THR A 124 -6.81 -3.46 2.18
N ASP A 125 -6.88 -4.38 1.22
CA ASP A 125 -7.52 -5.68 1.46
C ASP A 125 -6.75 -6.46 2.53
N VAL A 126 -5.42 -6.53 2.44
CA VAL A 126 -4.57 -7.22 3.42
C VAL A 126 -4.80 -6.71 4.85
N PHE A 127 -4.90 -5.40 5.06
CA PHE A 127 -5.09 -4.84 6.39
C PHE A 127 -6.55 -4.82 6.87
N LEU A 128 -7.52 -5.08 5.99
CA LEU A 128 -8.93 -5.16 6.32
C LEU A 128 -9.45 -6.60 6.39
N ASP A 129 -8.68 -7.57 5.91
CA ASP A 129 -9.03 -8.99 5.88
C ASP A 129 -9.03 -9.60 7.29
N SER A 130 -10.19 -10.11 7.69
CA SER A 130 -10.38 -10.80 8.97
C SER A 130 -9.81 -12.22 9.01
N ALA A 131 -9.45 -12.82 7.88
CA ALA A 131 -8.84 -14.15 7.82
C ALA A 131 -7.40 -14.16 8.37
N THR A 132 -6.79 -12.97 8.50
CA THR A 132 -5.46 -12.79 9.09
C THR A 132 -5.51 -11.86 10.29
N THR A 133 -4.50 -11.97 11.15
CA THR A 133 -4.30 -11.07 12.30
C THR A 133 -3.73 -9.70 11.91
N GLY A 134 -3.45 -9.49 10.62
CA GLY A 134 -2.86 -8.28 10.05
C GLY A 134 -1.69 -8.61 9.11
N GLY A 135 -0.85 -7.59 8.87
CA GLY A 135 0.33 -7.77 8.02
C GLY A 135 1.47 -6.80 8.32
N CYS A 136 2.62 -7.11 7.74
CA CYS A 136 3.82 -6.28 7.80
C CYS A 136 4.10 -5.72 6.39
N ILE A 137 3.94 -4.41 6.22
CA ILE A 137 4.27 -3.76 4.95
C ILE A 137 5.78 -3.77 4.71
N TRP A 138 6.17 -4.16 3.49
CA TRP A 138 7.49 -3.95 2.90
C TRP A 138 7.50 -2.63 2.13
N THR A 139 8.01 -1.54 2.70
CA THR A 139 8.49 -1.36 4.08
C THR A 139 7.82 -0.18 4.78
N GLY A 140 8.02 -0.05 6.09
CA GLY A 140 7.62 1.17 6.81
C GLY A 140 8.40 2.40 6.35
N MET A 141 9.72 2.26 6.21
CA MET A 141 10.67 3.31 5.82
C MET A 141 11.60 2.79 4.74
N ASP A 142 12.06 3.68 3.85
CA ASP A 142 13.16 3.36 2.95
C ASP A 142 14.44 3.06 3.76
N TYR A 143 15.30 2.20 3.21
CA TYR A 143 16.57 1.77 3.78
C TYR A 143 17.67 1.75 2.69
N HIS A 144 18.93 1.60 3.10
CA HIS A 144 20.06 1.48 2.18
C HIS A 144 20.15 0.07 1.55
N GLY A 145 20.44 -0.01 0.26
CA GLY A 145 20.47 -1.27 -0.48
C GLY A 145 19.12 -1.64 -1.09
N GLU A 146 19.06 -2.82 -1.70
CA GLU A 146 17.90 -3.34 -2.44
C GLU A 146 17.21 -2.27 -3.32
N PRO A 147 17.93 -1.57 -4.20
CA PRO A 147 17.36 -0.47 -4.97
C PRO A 147 16.37 -0.93 -6.05
N VAL A 148 16.06 -2.22 -6.14
CA VAL A 148 15.15 -2.81 -7.12
C VAL A 148 13.81 -2.05 -7.10
N PRO A 149 13.23 -1.73 -8.27
CA PRO A 149 13.67 -2.08 -9.63
C PRO A 149 14.73 -1.14 -10.23
N THR A 150 15.20 -0.14 -9.48
CA THR A 150 16.20 0.82 -9.98
C THR A 150 17.60 0.23 -9.97
N ALA A 151 18.40 0.59 -10.97
CA ALA A 151 19.81 0.24 -11.05
C ALA A 151 20.69 1.35 -10.43
N TRP A 152 22.00 1.11 -10.42
CA TRP A 152 22.99 2.17 -10.17
C TRP A 152 22.64 3.42 -11.02
N PRO A 153 22.72 4.65 -10.48
CA PRO A 153 23.36 5.06 -9.22
C PRO A 153 22.46 4.98 -7.97
N SER A 154 21.29 4.34 -8.06
CA SER A 154 20.43 4.17 -6.88
C SER A 154 21.05 3.23 -5.86
N VAL A 155 21.08 3.65 -4.60
CA VAL A 155 21.65 2.90 -3.45
C VAL A 155 20.67 2.81 -2.28
N ILE A 156 19.42 3.21 -2.50
CA ILE A 156 18.37 3.28 -1.48
C ILE A 156 17.15 2.55 -2.04
N SER A 157 16.48 1.76 -1.20
CA SER A 157 15.20 1.14 -1.52
C SER A 157 14.14 2.20 -1.82
N ALA A 158 13.11 1.85 -2.59
CA ALA A 158 11.95 2.74 -2.78
C ALA A 158 10.67 2.23 -2.10
N TYR A 159 10.72 1.08 -1.42
CA TYR A 159 9.53 0.38 -0.93
C TYR A 159 8.85 1.03 0.27
N GLY A 160 9.55 1.92 0.98
CA GLY A 160 9.10 2.51 2.23
C GLY A 160 7.89 3.41 2.07
N ALA A 161 6.94 3.31 3.01
CA ALA A 161 5.88 4.30 3.15
C ALA A 161 6.41 5.69 3.56
N GLY A 162 7.50 5.72 4.32
CA GLY A 162 8.30 6.92 4.56
C GLY A 162 9.63 6.87 3.80
N HIS A 163 10.11 8.06 3.41
CA HIS A 163 11.44 8.24 2.86
C HIS A 163 12.52 8.09 3.95
N LEU A 164 13.75 7.75 3.57
CA LEU A 164 14.90 7.57 4.47
C LEU A 164 15.11 8.68 5.53
N ILE A 165 14.69 9.91 5.24
CA ILE A 165 14.85 11.07 6.14
C ILE A 165 13.57 11.40 6.94
N GLY A 166 12.61 10.48 7.03
CA GLY A 166 11.39 10.67 7.82
C GLY A 166 10.23 11.37 7.08
N LEU A 167 10.41 11.77 5.82
CA LEU A 167 9.34 12.43 5.06
C LEU A 167 8.32 11.41 4.55
N PRO A 168 7.00 11.61 4.78
CA PRO A 168 5.98 10.69 4.30
C PRO A 168 5.88 10.72 2.77
N LYS A 169 5.67 9.55 2.16
CA LYS A 169 5.21 9.39 0.77
C LYS A 169 3.68 9.38 0.73
N ASP A 170 3.07 9.45 -0.45
CA ASP A 170 1.59 9.50 -0.52
C ASP A 170 0.96 8.20 0.03
N CYS A 171 1.62 7.04 -0.14
CA CYS A 171 1.19 5.76 0.44
C CYS A 171 1.20 5.69 1.98
N TYR A 172 1.96 6.54 2.68
CA TYR A 172 1.85 6.67 4.15
C TYR A 172 0.44 7.13 4.55
N LEU A 173 -0.18 8.02 3.76
CA LEU A 173 -1.50 8.55 4.05
C LEU A 173 -2.58 7.50 3.84
N LEU A 174 -2.36 6.55 2.93
CA LEU A 174 -3.21 5.37 2.84
C LEU A 174 -3.16 4.54 4.13
N VAL A 175 -1.96 4.20 4.60
CA VAL A 175 -1.77 3.41 5.83
C VAL A 175 -2.46 4.11 7.01
N ARG A 176 -2.36 5.45 7.08
CA ARG A 176 -3.12 6.23 8.07
C ARG A 176 -4.64 6.14 7.90
N CYS A 177 -5.19 6.21 6.69
CA CYS A 177 -6.62 6.01 6.47
C CYS A 177 -7.12 4.67 7.02
N ILE A 178 -6.33 3.60 6.84
CA ILE A 178 -6.68 2.24 7.26
C ILE A 178 -6.68 2.12 8.80
N PHE A 179 -5.60 2.58 9.45
CA PHE A 179 -5.39 2.35 10.88
C PHE A 179 -5.95 3.45 11.80
N LYS A 180 -6.08 4.69 11.32
CA LYS A 180 -6.61 5.84 12.08
C LYS A 180 -8.03 6.18 11.65
N ARG A 181 -8.93 5.19 11.70
CA ARG A 181 -10.33 5.34 11.22
C ARG A 181 -11.12 6.40 11.98
N ASP A 182 -10.71 6.69 13.20
CA ASP A 182 -11.31 7.69 14.08
C ASP A 182 -10.76 9.11 13.84
N GLU A 183 -9.75 9.28 13.00
CA GLU A 183 -9.17 10.57 12.63
C GLU A 183 -9.56 10.89 11.17
N PRO A 184 -10.53 11.79 10.89
CA PRO A 184 -10.95 12.11 9.53
C PRO A 184 -9.78 12.60 8.66
N LEU A 185 -9.47 11.87 7.60
CA LEU A 185 -8.38 12.15 6.66
C LEU A 185 -8.89 12.19 5.22
N VAL A 186 -8.50 13.23 4.49
CA VAL A 186 -8.63 13.31 3.03
C VAL A 186 -7.26 13.66 2.48
N HIS A 187 -6.74 12.85 1.55
CA HIS A 187 -5.44 13.08 0.94
C HIS A 187 -5.52 12.99 -0.58
N ALA A 188 -5.43 14.14 -1.27
CA ALA A 188 -5.34 14.20 -2.72
C ALA A 188 -3.89 14.34 -3.20
N PHE A 189 -3.55 13.62 -4.26
CA PHE A 189 -2.25 13.67 -4.95
C PHE A 189 -2.45 13.44 -6.46
N PRO A 190 -1.65 14.03 -7.35
CA PRO A 190 -0.30 14.57 -7.18
C PRO A 190 -0.27 16.04 -6.78
N HIS A 191 0.90 16.71 -6.89
CA HIS A 191 0.97 18.18 -6.86
C HIS A 191 0.17 18.81 -8.01
N TRP A 192 -0.13 20.11 -7.91
CA TRP A 192 -0.90 20.85 -8.93
C TRP A 192 -0.06 21.91 -9.65
N THR A 193 1.14 21.53 -10.05
CA THR A 193 2.13 22.38 -10.75
C THR A 193 2.66 21.61 -11.94
N TRP A 194 2.15 21.88 -13.14
CA TRP A 194 2.45 21.12 -14.36
C TRP A 194 2.75 22.04 -15.54
N PRO A 195 3.90 22.75 -15.53
CA PRO A 195 4.24 23.70 -16.60
C PRO A 195 4.23 23.02 -17.97
N GLY A 196 3.60 23.67 -18.96
CA GLY A 196 3.51 23.16 -20.34
C GLY A 196 2.46 22.07 -20.54
N LYS A 197 1.62 21.80 -19.53
CA LYS A 197 0.50 20.84 -19.60
C LYS A 197 -0.86 21.52 -19.44
N GLU A 198 -0.92 22.83 -19.64
CA GLU A 198 -2.16 23.61 -19.52
C GLU A 198 -3.24 23.01 -20.44
N GLY A 199 -4.41 22.72 -19.89
CA GLY A 199 -5.50 22.06 -20.61
C GLY A 199 -5.35 20.54 -20.78
N GLU A 200 -4.24 19.92 -20.35
CA GLU A 200 -4.12 18.46 -20.35
C GLU A 200 -4.91 17.81 -19.21
N ARG A 201 -5.29 16.55 -19.38
CA ARG A 201 -5.90 15.76 -18.31
C ARG A 201 -4.83 15.10 -17.44
N ILE A 202 -4.70 15.55 -16.20
CA ILE A 202 -3.76 15.01 -15.21
C ILE A 202 -4.45 13.93 -14.36
N PRO A 203 -3.85 12.73 -14.25
CA PRO A 203 -4.34 11.71 -13.34
C PRO A 203 -4.11 12.14 -11.89
N PHE A 204 -5.10 11.91 -11.04
CA PHE A 204 -5.01 12.13 -9.60
C PHE A 204 -5.71 11.01 -8.84
N ARG A 205 -5.31 10.85 -7.58
CA ARG A 205 -5.86 9.89 -6.64
C ARG A 205 -6.20 10.55 -5.32
N VAL A 206 -7.13 9.92 -4.61
CA VAL A 206 -7.53 10.32 -3.26
C VAL A 206 -7.50 9.11 -2.32
N TYR A 207 -6.86 9.28 -1.18
CA TYR A 207 -7.02 8.41 -0.02
C TYR A 207 -7.90 9.10 1.01
N SER A 208 -8.91 8.40 1.53
CA SER A 208 -9.76 8.96 2.58
C SER A 208 -10.46 7.89 3.39
N ASN A 209 -10.58 8.09 4.70
CA ASN A 209 -11.45 7.28 5.57
C ASN A 209 -12.81 7.97 5.85
N CYS A 210 -13.12 9.07 5.16
CA CYS A 210 -14.38 9.79 5.29
C CYS A 210 -15.47 9.10 4.45
N PRO A 211 -16.75 9.07 4.89
CA PRO A 211 -17.83 8.39 4.15
C PRO A 211 -18.12 8.93 2.75
N SER A 212 -17.71 10.16 2.44
CA SER A 212 -17.82 10.78 1.13
C SER A 212 -16.66 11.73 0.90
N VAL A 213 -16.35 12.03 -0.35
CA VAL A 213 -15.34 13.04 -0.72
C VAL A 213 -15.83 13.80 -1.95
N GLN A 214 -15.66 15.13 -1.94
CA GLN A 214 -15.79 15.97 -3.12
C GLN A 214 -14.43 16.55 -3.48
N VAL A 215 -14.13 16.56 -4.78
CA VAL A 215 -12.91 17.15 -5.32
C VAL A 215 -13.28 18.29 -6.24
N LEU A 216 -12.73 19.47 -5.93
CA LEU A 216 -12.91 20.70 -6.69
C LEU A 216 -11.60 21.11 -7.35
N VAL A 217 -11.66 21.39 -8.65
CA VAL A 217 -10.57 22.01 -9.41
C VAL A 217 -11.07 23.38 -9.87
N ILE A 218 -10.49 24.44 -9.31
CA ILE A 218 -10.89 25.84 -9.58
C ILE A 218 -12.41 26.03 -9.42
N GLY A 219 -12.95 25.54 -8.31
CA GLY A 219 -14.38 25.66 -7.97
C GLY A 219 -15.33 24.77 -8.80
N GLN A 220 -14.85 24.06 -9.81
CA GLN A 220 -15.64 23.07 -10.54
C GLN A 220 -15.52 21.70 -9.89
N THR A 221 -16.68 21.07 -9.61
CA THR A 221 -16.72 19.70 -9.09
C THR A 221 -16.33 18.72 -10.18
N ILE A 222 -15.26 17.97 -9.92
CA ILE A 222 -14.81 16.90 -10.82
C ILE A 222 -15.06 15.50 -10.24
N ILE A 223 -15.27 15.41 -8.92
CA ILE A 223 -15.71 14.19 -8.22
C ILE A 223 -16.74 14.58 -7.16
N ASP A 224 -17.91 13.94 -7.18
CA ASP A 224 -18.87 13.88 -6.08
C ASP A 224 -19.13 12.38 -5.77
N GLN A 225 -18.38 11.82 -4.81
CA GLN A 225 -18.57 10.43 -4.39
C GLN A 225 -19.24 10.37 -3.02
N ARG A 226 -20.48 9.86 -3.00
CA ARG A 226 -21.34 9.82 -1.80
C ARG A 226 -21.15 8.60 -0.89
N ALA A 227 -20.29 7.66 -1.26
CA ALA A 227 -19.96 6.49 -0.44
C ALA A 227 -18.50 6.07 -0.65
N VAL A 228 -17.71 6.11 0.43
CA VAL A 228 -16.36 5.57 0.51
C VAL A 228 -16.45 4.33 1.41
N GLU A 229 -16.74 3.17 0.82
CA GLU A 229 -16.82 1.90 1.56
C GLU A 229 -15.44 1.35 1.93
N SER A 230 -14.37 1.90 1.37
CA SER A 230 -12.99 1.47 1.56
C SER A 230 -12.06 2.67 1.45
N PRO A 231 -10.96 2.75 2.24
CA PRO A 231 -10.08 3.92 2.32
C PRO A 231 -9.41 4.33 0.99
N GLN A 232 -9.63 3.53 -0.06
CA GLN A 232 -9.25 3.80 -1.42
C GLN A 232 -10.44 3.71 -2.34
N ARG A 233 -10.63 4.76 -3.12
CA ARG A 233 -11.15 4.65 -4.48
C ARG A 233 -11.11 6.03 -5.09
N THR A 234 -10.08 6.29 -5.89
CA THR A 234 -10.27 6.87 -7.23
C THR A 234 -8.92 7.08 -7.87
N SER A 235 -8.72 6.53 -9.07
CA SER A 235 -7.81 7.12 -10.05
C SER A 235 -8.71 7.81 -11.06
N GLN A 236 -8.66 9.13 -11.12
CA GLN A 236 -9.47 9.93 -12.06
C GLN A 236 -8.58 10.91 -12.81
N LYS A 237 -9.09 11.46 -13.92
CA LYS A 237 -8.39 12.43 -14.76
C LYS A 237 -9.13 13.77 -14.76
N GLY A 238 -8.51 14.82 -14.24
CA GLY A 238 -9.02 16.19 -14.27
C GLY A 238 -8.21 17.08 -15.20
N PHE A 239 -8.81 18.13 -15.79
CA PHE A 239 -8.07 19.09 -16.61
C PHE A 239 -7.16 19.95 -15.74
N TYR A 240 -5.88 20.08 -16.13
CA TYR A 240 -4.94 20.97 -15.48
C TYR A 240 -5.20 22.39 -15.93
N ILE A 241 -5.69 23.17 -14.98
CA ILE A 241 -5.77 24.60 -15.08
C ILE A 241 -4.93 25.14 -13.90
N PRO A 242 -3.95 26.03 -14.14
CA PRO A 242 -3.16 26.62 -13.08
C PRO A 242 -4.05 27.31 -12.03
N GLY A 243 -3.75 27.09 -10.75
CA GLY A 243 -4.56 27.64 -9.67
C GLY A 243 -4.62 26.72 -8.44
N ARG A 244 -5.76 26.75 -7.76
CA ARG A 244 -5.99 26.01 -6.51
C ARG A 244 -6.89 24.81 -6.74
N THR A 245 -6.46 23.65 -6.27
CA THR A 245 -7.31 22.47 -6.09
C THR A 245 -7.59 22.25 -4.62
N THR A 246 -8.87 22.02 -4.31
CA THR A 246 -9.31 21.71 -2.95
C THR A 246 -10.11 20.41 -2.99
N GLY A 247 -9.59 19.39 -2.32
CA GLY A 247 -10.42 18.30 -1.82
C GLY A 247 -11.08 18.77 -0.53
N SER A 248 -12.39 18.96 -0.57
CA SER A 248 -13.18 19.37 0.59
C SER A 248 -14.32 18.39 0.77
N TRP A 249 -14.63 18.05 2.01
CA TRP A 249 -15.88 17.35 2.30
C TRP A 249 -17.06 18.32 2.14
N PRO A 250 -18.05 18.06 1.26
CA PRO A 250 -19.30 18.81 1.29
C PRO A 250 -20.05 18.35 2.53
N GLN A 251 -20.56 19.29 3.32
CA GLN A 251 -21.42 19.00 4.48
C GLN A 251 -22.61 18.15 4.02
N LEU A 252 -22.51 16.83 4.15
CA LEU A 252 -23.71 16.00 4.16
C LEU A 252 -24.36 16.28 5.52
N ARG A 253 -25.46 17.03 5.51
CA ARG A 253 -26.36 17.17 6.67
C ARG A 253 -26.90 15.79 7.03
N ARG A 254 -26.11 15.01 7.77
CA ARG A 254 -26.61 13.98 8.66
C ARG A 254 -25.97 14.22 10.00
N ARG A 255 -26.80 14.66 10.95
CA ARG A 255 -26.52 14.75 12.39
C ARG A 255 -25.88 13.43 12.84
N SER A 256 -24.56 13.38 12.89
CA SER A 256 -23.84 12.52 13.80
C SER A 256 -22.77 13.38 14.45
N ARG A 257 -22.62 13.19 15.75
CA ARG A 257 -22.21 14.19 16.74
C ARG A 257 -20.74 14.63 16.54
N GLY A 258 -20.52 15.93 16.32
CA GLY A 258 -19.41 16.67 16.92
C GLY A 258 -17.99 16.60 16.33
N ARG A 259 -17.75 16.02 15.14
CA ARG A 259 -16.38 16.03 14.53
C ARG A 259 -16.20 17.12 13.49
N ALA A 260 -15.06 17.82 13.56
CA ALA A 260 -14.66 18.82 12.59
C ALA A 260 -14.40 18.19 11.21
N PRO A 261 -14.73 18.88 10.09
CA PRO A 261 -14.49 18.38 8.75
C PRO A 261 -13.00 18.32 8.41
N SER A 262 -12.60 17.31 7.63
CA SER A 262 -11.26 17.21 7.05
C SER A 262 -11.23 17.81 5.65
N SER A 263 -10.14 18.50 5.29
CA SER A 263 -9.93 19.04 3.94
C SER A 263 -8.44 19.00 3.58
N HIS A 264 -8.13 18.86 2.29
CA HIS A 264 -6.78 18.94 1.77
C HIS A 264 -6.74 19.77 0.49
N CYS A 265 -5.78 20.68 0.42
CA CYS A 265 -5.62 21.62 -0.67
C CYS A 265 -4.23 21.48 -1.29
N ARG A 266 -4.15 21.48 -2.62
CA ARG A 266 -2.90 21.70 -3.35
C ARG A 266 -3.01 22.93 -4.25
N LYS A 267 -1.92 23.65 -4.43
CA LYS A 267 -1.86 24.89 -5.21
C LYS A 267 -0.71 24.79 -6.20
N THR A 268 -0.89 25.41 -7.36
CA THR A 268 0.23 25.67 -8.27
C THR A 268 1.25 26.55 -7.54
N ALA A 269 2.49 26.06 -7.48
CA ALA A 269 3.60 26.80 -6.92
C ALA A 269 4.08 27.86 -7.93
N PRO A 270 4.49 29.05 -7.48
CA PRO A 270 5.17 30.02 -8.33
C PRO A 270 6.55 29.50 -8.76
N ALA A 271 7.17 30.17 -9.73
CA ALA A 271 8.58 29.92 -10.05
C ALA A 271 9.44 30.08 -8.79
N ALA A 272 10.49 29.25 -8.67
CA ALA A 272 11.41 29.35 -7.55
C ALA A 272 12.09 30.72 -7.57
N THR A 273 11.86 31.52 -6.53
CA THR A 273 12.62 32.74 -6.29
C THR A 273 13.95 32.30 -5.67
N ALA A 274 14.99 32.19 -6.49
CA ALA A 274 16.34 32.11 -5.97
C ALA A 274 16.68 33.46 -5.33
N GLY A 275 16.84 33.45 -4.01
CA GLY A 275 17.39 34.56 -3.22
C GLY A 275 18.78 34.21 -2.75
#